data_AF-A0A960T1C6-F1
#
_entry.id   AF-A0A960T1C6-F1
#
_cell.length_a   1.000
_cell.length_b   1.000
_cell.length_c   1.000
_cell.angle_alpha   90.00
_cell.angle_beta   90.00
_cell.angle_gamma   90.00
#
_symmetry.space_group_name_H-M   'P 1'
#
loop_
_entity.id
_entity.type
_entity.pdbx_description
1 polymer ?
#
loop_
_entity_poly.entity_id
_entity_poly.type
_entity_poly.pdbx_seq_one_letter_code
_entity_poly.pdbx_strand_id
1 'polypeptide(L)'
;MPISKTLLSLLAFAGVAAADSFPVRMKIDAGNPVGPLVPIWRFFGADEPNYAYMKHGKELLGHLGDLKPDEVFFRAHSLLVTGEGTHARKSGSTNAYTEDAAGNPPYDRPILDRIFDAYRENKVRPYVQIGFMPQALSVKPEPYRHHWTP
;
A
#
# COMPACT_ATOMS: atom_id res chain seq x y z
N MET A 1 -9.05 40.48 59.97
CA MET A 1 -9.18 39.62 58.77
C MET A 1 -7.86 39.66 58.01
N PRO A 2 -6.96 38.67 58.12
CA PRO A 2 -5.74 38.65 57.32
C PRO A 2 -6.01 37.92 55.99
N ILE A 3 -5.59 38.56 54.90
CA ILE A 3 -5.71 38.06 53.53
C ILE A 3 -4.74 36.89 53.35
N SER A 4 -5.27 35.74 52.94
CA SER A 4 -4.54 34.47 52.78
C SER A 4 -3.65 34.49 51.54
N LYS A 5 -2.34 34.36 51.79
CA LYS A 5 -1.28 33.68 51.04
C LYS A 5 -1.62 33.16 49.64
N THR A 6 -1.00 33.82 48.65
CA THR A 6 -0.10 33.24 47.65
C THR A 6 -0.39 31.82 47.15
N LEU A 7 -0.84 31.71 45.90
CA LEU A 7 -0.40 30.63 45.02
C LEU A 7 -0.37 31.16 43.58
N LEU A 8 0.80 31.70 43.19
CA LEU A 8 1.09 32.08 41.82
C LEU A 8 1.54 30.79 41.11
N SER A 9 0.62 30.16 40.39
CA SER A 9 0.94 28.98 39.57
C SER A 9 1.89 29.39 38.44
N LEU A 10 3.15 28.95 38.50
CA LEU A 10 4.10 29.08 37.40
C LEU A 10 3.56 28.31 36.18
N LEU A 11 3.20 29.04 35.12
CA LEU A 11 3.21 28.48 33.77
C LEU A 11 4.68 28.29 33.36
N ALA A 12 5.19 27.07 33.53
CA ALA A 12 6.36 26.63 32.77
C ALA A 12 5.92 26.44 31.31
N PHE A 13 5.94 27.52 30.53
CA PHE A 13 5.94 27.41 29.08
C PHE A 13 7.26 26.70 28.71
N ALA A 14 7.17 25.42 28.39
CA ALA A 14 8.26 24.70 27.75
C ALA A 14 8.58 25.46 26.45
N GLY A 15 9.72 26.15 26.44
CA GLY A 15 10.27 26.76 25.25
C GLY A 15 10.45 25.64 24.22
N VAL A 16 9.62 25.62 23.19
CA VAL A 16 9.92 24.90 21.97
C VAL A 16 11.24 25.50 21.49
N ALA A 17 12.33 24.73 21.55
CA ALA A 17 13.61 25.17 21.03
C ALA A 17 13.39 25.59 19.56
N ALA A 18 13.49 26.89 19.30
CA ALA A 18 13.49 27.40 17.95
C ALA A 18 14.72 26.79 17.27
N ALA A 19 14.51 25.98 16.23
CA ALA A 19 15.63 25.45 15.46
C ALA A 19 16.40 26.63 14.87
N ASP A 20 17.71 26.69 15.14
CA ASP A 20 18.58 27.70 14.54
C ASP A 20 18.47 27.62 13.01
N SER A 21 18.06 28.72 12.40
CA SER A 21 17.95 28.85 10.95
C SER A 21 19.08 29.73 10.43
N PHE A 22 19.62 29.40 9.26
CA PHE A 22 20.65 30.18 8.59
C PHE A 22 20.34 30.29 7.09
N PRO A 23 20.79 31.36 6.42
CA PRO A 23 20.49 31.56 5.00
C PRO A 23 21.24 30.56 4.13
N VAL A 24 20.53 29.87 3.24
CA VAL A 24 21.09 28.99 2.20
C VAL A 24 20.91 29.63 0.84
N ARG A 25 21.99 29.70 0.05
CA ARG A 25 21.96 30.15 -1.35
C ARG A 25 22.31 28.99 -2.27
N MET A 26 21.39 28.62 -3.16
CA MET A 26 21.60 27.59 -4.19
C MET A 26 21.79 28.26 -5.55
N LYS A 27 22.84 27.87 -6.29
CA LYS A 27 23.07 28.28 -7.69
C LYS A 27 22.96 27.05 -8.57
N ILE A 28 22.13 27.11 -9.61
CA ILE A 28 21.88 26.02 -10.55
C ILE A 28 22.39 26.47 -11.92
N ASP A 29 23.24 25.67 -12.56
CA ASP A 29 23.68 25.86 -13.94
C ASP A 29 23.03 24.81 -14.84
N ALA A 30 21.99 25.21 -15.57
CA ALA A 30 21.27 24.32 -16.48
C ALA A 30 22.06 23.97 -17.76
N GLY A 31 23.18 24.67 -18.04
CA GLY A 31 24.05 24.43 -19.19
C GLY A 31 25.09 23.33 -18.99
N ASN A 32 25.22 22.80 -17.76
CA ASN A 32 26.24 21.80 -17.40
C ASN A 32 25.60 20.50 -16.87
N PRO A 33 25.14 19.58 -17.75
CA PRO A 33 24.52 18.33 -17.33
C PRO A 33 25.54 17.39 -16.67
N VAL A 34 25.17 16.80 -15.52
CA VAL A 34 26.05 15.91 -14.72
C VAL A 34 25.71 14.42 -14.85
N GLY A 35 24.64 14.07 -15.56
CA GLY A 35 24.20 12.69 -15.79
C GLY A 35 22.68 12.54 -15.85
N PRO A 36 22.17 11.36 -16.22
CA PRO A 36 20.74 11.08 -16.25
C PRO A 36 20.16 10.94 -14.83
N LEU A 37 18.97 11.51 -14.60
CA LEU A 37 18.19 11.26 -13.40
C LEU A 37 17.30 10.02 -13.62
N VAL A 38 17.73 8.87 -13.11
CA VAL A 38 16.97 7.62 -13.20
C VAL A 38 15.85 7.63 -12.14
N PRO A 39 14.56 7.52 -12.53
CA PRO A 39 13.45 7.56 -11.58
C PRO A 39 13.29 6.22 -10.85
N ILE A 40 13.86 6.12 -9.63
CA ILE A 40 13.83 4.89 -8.81
C ILE A 40 12.75 4.88 -7.71
N TRP A 41 11.90 5.91 -7.65
CA TRP A 41 10.98 6.15 -6.52
C TRP A 41 9.50 5.88 -6.84
N ARG A 42 9.14 5.56 -8.09
CA ARG A 42 7.73 5.42 -8.53
C ARG A 42 7.13 4.04 -8.21
N PHE A 43 7.30 3.60 -6.97
CA PHE A 43 6.78 2.33 -6.47
C PHE A 43 5.81 2.59 -5.32
N PHE A 44 4.57 2.13 -5.47
CA PHE A 44 3.50 2.27 -4.50
C PHE A 44 2.95 0.90 -4.12
N GLY A 45 2.19 0.84 -3.02
CA GLY A 45 1.48 -0.37 -2.69
C GLY A 45 0.37 -0.19 -1.68
N ALA A 46 -0.41 -1.23 -1.54
CA ALA A 46 -1.49 -1.36 -0.58
C ALA A 46 -1.47 -2.77 0.01
N ASP A 47 -2.28 -2.97 1.04
CA ASP A 47 -2.38 -4.25 1.70
C ASP A 47 -3.24 -5.22 0.87
N GLU A 48 -4.52 -4.93 0.69
CA GLU A 48 -5.45 -5.84 0.03
C GLU A 48 -5.56 -5.58 -1.49
N PRO A 49 -5.48 -6.64 -2.31
CA PRO A 49 -5.53 -6.52 -3.76
C PRO A 49 -6.95 -6.26 -4.26
N ASN A 50 -7.97 -6.78 -3.57
CA ASN A 50 -9.38 -6.69 -3.97
C ASN A 50 -9.94 -5.26 -3.95
N TYR A 51 -9.28 -4.31 -3.27
CA TYR A 51 -9.66 -2.89 -3.34
C TYR A 51 -9.29 -2.23 -4.68
N ALA A 52 -8.34 -2.79 -5.44
CA ALA A 52 -7.84 -2.21 -6.68
C ALA A 52 -8.96 -1.88 -7.69
N TYR A 53 -9.92 -2.79 -7.86
CA TYR A 53 -11.02 -2.63 -8.81
C TYR A 53 -12.28 -1.96 -8.22
N MET A 54 -12.23 -1.53 -6.95
CA MET A 54 -13.31 -0.79 -6.30
C MET A 54 -13.23 0.70 -6.66
N LYS A 55 -14.31 1.45 -6.42
CA LYS A 55 -14.42 2.89 -6.78
C LYS A 55 -13.19 3.71 -6.40
N HIS A 56 -12.82 3.71 -5.12
CA HIS A 56 -11.71 4.52 -4.62
C HIS A 56 -10.34 3.91 -4.92
N GLY A 57 -10.25 2.59 -5.14
CA GLY A 57 -9.03 1.96 -5.63
C GLY A 57 -8.70 2.41 -7.04
N LYS A 58 -9.69 2.39 -7.94
CA LYS A 58 -9.54 2.91 -9.31
C LYS A 58 -9.22 4.41 -9.31
N GLU A 59 -9.86 5.21 -8.46
CA GLU A 59 -9.57 6.64 -8.30
C GLU A 59 -8.11 6.89 -7.88
N LEU A 60 -7.62 6.20 -6.85
CA LEU A 60 -6.22 6.29 -6.42
C LEU A 60 -5.26 5.84 -7.52
N LEU A 61 -5.53 4.70 -8.17
CA LEU A 61 -4.72 4.19 -9.27
C LEU A 61 -4.66 5.18 -10.44
N GLY A 62 -5.76 5.88 -10.73
CA GLY A 62 -5.80 6.97 -11.71
C GLY A 62 -4.84 8.11 -11.36
N HIS A 63 -4.94 8.63 -10.14
CA HIS A 63 -4.01 9.68 -9.67
C HIS A 63 -2.54 9.22 -9.73
N LEU A 64 -2.26 7.97 -9.37
CA LEU A 64 -0.91 7.41 -9.46
C LEU A 64 -0.44 7.30 -10.92
N GLY A 65 -1.29 6.79 -11.82
CA GLY A 65 -1.02 6.69 -13.25
C GLY A 65 -0.73 8.03 -13.91
N ASP A 66 -1.40 9.10 -13.47
CA ASP A 66 -1.23 10.46 -14.00
C ASP A 66 0.13 11.08 -13.64
N LEU A 67 0.81 10.62 -12.57
CA LEU A 67 2.15 11.08 -12.21
C LEU A 67 3.16 10.83 -13.35
N LYS A 68 3.08 9.63 -13.94
CA LYS A 68 3.86 9.24 -15.12
C LYS A 68 3.28 7.95 -15.71
N PRO A 69 2.47 8.04 -16.79
CA PRO A 69 1.87 6.89 -17.45
C PRO A 69 2.88 5.79 -17.78
N ASP A 70 2.55 4.54 -17.44
CA ASP A 70 3.35 3.34 -17.69
C ASP A 70 4.76 3.30 -17.02
N GLU A 71 5.07 4.26 -16.15
CA GLU A 71 6.31 4.29 -15.34
C GLU A 71 6.05 4.23 -13.83
N VAL A 72 4.80 4.02 -13.42
CA VAL A 72 4.41 3.83 -12.02
C VAL A 72 4.10 2.37 -11.76
N PHE A 73 4.62 1.85 -10.65
CA PHE A 73 4.46 0.46 -10.24
C PHE A 73 3.60 0.38 -8.99
N PHE A 74 2.69 -0.61 -8.95
CA PHE A 74 1.84 -0.85 -7.79
C PHE A 74 1.87 -2.31 -7.35
N ARG A 75 2.01 -2.52 -6.04
CA ARG A 75 2.10 -3.83 -5.39
C ARG A 75 0.99 -3.99 -4.36
N ALA A 76 0.31 -5.13 -4.38
CA ALA A 76 -0.59 -5.55 -3.31
C ALA A 76 -0.24 -6.96 -2.82
N HIS A 77 -0.71 -7.32 -1.63
CA HIS A 77 -0.52 -8.65 -1.06
C HIS A 77 -1.55 -9.65 -1.56
N SER A 78 -1.41 -10.92 -1.17
CA SER A 78 -2.48 -11.92 -1.23
C SER A 78 -3.03 -12.27 -2.62
N LEU A 79 -2.21 -12.18 -3.66
CA LEU A 79 -2.56 -12.58 -5.03
C LEU A 79 -2.79 -14.08 -5.21
N LEU A 80 -2.38 -14.92 -4.26
CA LEU A 80 -2.55 -16.38 -4.29
C LEU A 80 -3.37 -16.93 -3.10
N VAL A 81 -3.92 -16.05 -2.26
CA VAL A 81 -4.69 -16.49 -1.08
C VAL A 81 -6.08 -16.98 -1.49
N THR A 82 -6.56 -18.01 -0.78
CA THR A 82 -7.88 -18.63 -0.97
C THR A 82 -8.93 -17.91 -0.14
N GLY A 83 -10.16 -17.76 -0.63
CA GLY A 83 -11.24 -17.11 0.10
C GLY A 83 -12.47 -16.76 -0.73
N GLU A 84 -13.29 -15.81 -0.24
CA GLU A 84 -14.54 -15.43 -0.91
C GLU A 84 -14.32 -14.46 -2.09
N GLY A 85 -13.08 -14.04 -2.36
CA GLY A 85 -12.80 -12.99 -3.34
C GLY A 85 -13.28 -11.60 -2.91
N THR A 86 -13.65 -11.44 -1.63
CA THR A 86 -14.10 -10.17 -1.06
C THR A 86 -12.93 -9.41 -0.43
N HIS A 87 -13.03 -8.09 -0.45
CA HIS A 87 -12.08 -7.22 0.24
C HIS A 87 -12.33 -7.28 1.75
N ALA A 88 -11.28 -7.40 2.56
CA ALA A 88 -11.39 -7.41 4.01
C ALA A 88 -10.17 -6.74 4.64
N ARG A 89 -10.32 -6.03 5.75
CA ARG A 89 -9.18 -5.39 6.41
C ARG A 89 -8.09 -6.42 6.74
N LYS A 90 -6.85 -6.15 6.30
CA LYS A 90 -5.67 -7.03 6.39
C LYS A 90 -5.81 -8.37 5.66
N SER A 91 -6.74 -8.49 4.70
CA SER A 91 -6.98 -9.76 4.00
C SER A 91 -7.53 -9.57 2.59
N GLY A 92 -7.11 -10.43 1.67
CA GLY A 92 -7.62 -10.49 0.31
C GLY A 92 -7.45 -11.88 -0.26
N SER A 93 -8.19 -12.18 -1.33
CA SER A 93 -8.14 -13.49 -1.98
C SER A 93 -8.49 -13.39 -3.45
N THR A 94 -7.90 -14.28 -4.24
CA THR A 94 -8.12 -14.37 -5.69
C THR A 94 -8.55 -15.75 -6.13
N ASN A 95 -8.29 -16.78 -5.30
CA ASN A 95 -8.47 -18.19 -5.67
C ASN A 95 -7.71 -18.60 -6.93
N ALA A 96 -6.57 -17.95 -7.20
CA ALA A 96 -5.71 -18.29 -8.35
C ALA A 96 -5.33 -19.78 -8.43
N TYR A 97 -5.35 -20.48 -7.29
CA TYR A 97 -5.20 -21.92 -7.17
C TYR A 97 -6.18 -22.46 -6.12
N THR A 98 -6.91 -23.52 -6.47
CA THR A 98 -7.66 -24.41 -5.57
C THR A 98 -7.46 -25.85 -6.01
N GLU A 99 -7.96 -26.83 -5.24
CA GLU A 99 -8.00 -28.24 -5.64
C GLU A 99 -9.45 -28.73 -5.61
N ASP A 100 -9.86 -29.48 -6.63
CA ASP A 100 -11.16 -30.14 -6.66
C ASP A 100 -11.15 -31.44 -5.82
N ALA A 101 -12.31 -32.12 -5.73
CA ALA A 101 -12.44 -33.35 -4.96
C ALA A 101 -11.57 -34.52 -5.47
N ALA A 102 -11.09 -34.45 -6.71
CA ALA A 102 -10.19 -35.44 -7.31
C ALA A 102 -8.71 -35.02 -7.21
N GLY A 103 -8.39 -33.88 -6.60
CA GLY A 103 -7.03 -33.34 -6.46
C GLY A 103 -6.51 -32.66 -7.73
N ASN A 104 -7.39 -32.34 -8.71
CA ASN A 104 -6.96 -31.53 -9.85
C ASN A 104 -6.86 -30.06 -9.42
N PRO A 105 -5.88 -29.30 -9.95
CA PRO A 105 -5.73 -27.88 -9.64
C PRO A 105 -6.42 -26.98 -10.68
N PRO A 106 -7.71 -26.62 -10.53
CA PRO A 106 -8.28 -25.56 -11.36
C PRO A 106 -7.58 -24.23 -11.04
N TYR A 107 -7.00 -23.62 -12.07
CA TYR A 107 -6.47 -22.26 -12.00
C TYR A 107 -7.56 -21.26 -12.38
N ASP A 108 -8.04 -20.49 -11.42
CA ASP A 108 -9.07 -19.47 -11.63
C ASP A 108 -8.45 -18.07 -11.74
N ARG A 109 -8.72 -17.34 -12.82
CA ARG A 109 -8.09 -16.05 -13.13
C ARG A 109 -8.96 -14.78 -13.02
N PRO A 110 -10.30 -14.79 -13.04
CA PRO A 110 -11.11 -13.58 -13.14
C PRO A 110 -10.81 -12.50 -12.10
N ILE A 111 -10.56 -12.85 -10.84
CA ILE A 111 -10.25 -11.85 -9.80
C ILE A 111 -8.85 -11.27 -10.04
N LEU A 112 -7.87 -12.12 -10.36
CA LEU A 112 -6.51 -11.69 -10.66
C LEU A 112 -6.48 -10.78 -11.90
N ASP A 113 -7.19 -11.18 -12.95
CA ASP A 113 -7.36 -10.40 -14.17
C ASP A 113 -8.00 -9.06 -13.85
N ARG A 114 -9.09 -9.03 -13.06
CA ARG A 114 -9.75 -7.78 -12.66
C ARG A 114 -8.84 -6.83 -11.86
N ILE A 115 -7.94 -7.36 -11.05
CA ILE A 115 -6.95 -6.56 -10.31
C ILE A 115 -5.95 -5.93 -11.29
N PHE A 116 -5.40 -6.72 -12.21
CA PHE A 116 -4.40 -6.23 -13.16
C PHE A 116 -5.01 -5.34 -14.24
N ASP A 117 -6.24 -5.60 -14.67
CA ASP A 117 -7.01 -4.73 -15.54
C ASP A 117 -7.20 -3.37 -14.89
N ALA A 118 -7.58 -3.31 -13.61
CA ALA A 118 -7.68 -2.04 -12.89
C ALA A 118 -6.34 -1.27 -12.87
N TYR A 119 -5.19 -1.96 -12.78
CA TYR A 119 -3.89 -1.31 -12.88
C TYR A 119 -3.62 -0.79 -14.29
N ARG A 120 -3.83 -1.63 -15.31
CA ARG A 120 -3.50 -1.31 -16.70
C ARG A 120 -4.44 -0.26 -17.31
N GLU A 121 -5.74 -0.29 -16.99
CA GLU A 121 -6.72 0.74 -17.34
C GLU A 121 -6.28 2.12 -16.84
N ASN A 122 -5.60 2.16 -15.69
CA ASN A 122 -5.07 3.39 -15.08
C ASN A 122 -3.57 3.62 -15.38
N LYS A 123 -3.00 2.94 -16.39
CA LYS A 123 -1.60 3.09 -16.83
C LYS A 123 -0.56 2.85 -15.73
N VAL A 124 -0.93 2.04 -14.75
CA VAL A 124 -0.06 1.55 -13.67
C VAL A 124 0.44 0.15 -14.05
N ARG A 125 1.69 -0.16 -13.71
CA ARG A 125 2.31 -1.47 -13.96
C ARG A 125 2.21 -2.34 -12.70
N PRO A 126 1.85 -3.62 -12.84
CA PRO A 126 1.86 -4.53 -11.71
C PRO A 126 3.29 -4.79 -11.25
N TYR A 127 3.56 -4.55 -9.96
CA TYR A 127 4.73 -5.09 -9.26
C TYR A 127 4.27 -6.31 -8.46
N VAL A 128 4.33 -7.47 -9.11
CA VAL A 128 3.67 -8.69 -8.66
C VAL A 128 4.37 -9.28 -7.43
N GLN A 129 3.64 -9.43 -6.33
CA GLN A 129 4.02 -10.31 -5.24
C GLN A 129 3.39 -11.68 -5.45
N ILE A 130 4.20 -12.71 -5.67
CA ILE A 130 3.72 -14.09 -5.74
C ILE A 130 3.52 -14.60 -4.30
N GLY A 131 2.26 -14.63 -3.84
CA GLY A 131 1.90 -15.10 -2.50
C GLY A 131 0.56 -14.53 -2.00
N PHE A 132 0.09 -14.89 -0.81
CA PHE A 132 0.65 -15.89 0.10
C PHE A 132 0.22 -17.32 -0.28
N MET A 133 0.33 -18.30 0.62
CA MET A 133 0.10 -19.71 0.31
C MET A 133 -1.39 -20.02 0.09
N PRO A 134 -1.82 -20.63 -1.04
CA PRO A 134 -3.17 -21.18 -1.20
C PRO A 134 -3.49 -22.23 -0.13
N GLN A 135 -4.76 -22.34 0.27
CA GLN A 135 -5.16 -23.25 1.36
C GLN A 135 -4.84 -24.72 1.04
N ALA A 136 -5.10 -25.15 -0.20
CA ALA A 136 -4.82 -26.50 -0.67
C ALA A 136 -3.33 -26.87 -0.65
N LEU A 137 -2.43 -25.90 -0.76
CA LEU A 137 -0.98 -26.10 -0.72
C LEU A 137 -0.38 -25.88 0.68
N SER A 138 -1.19 -25.52 1.67
CA SER A 138 -0.71 -25.30 3.04
C SER A 138 -0.50 -26.62 3.78
N VAL A 139 0.68 -26.79 4.38
CA VAL A 139 0.99 -27.95 5.24
C VAL A 139 0.20 -27.98 6.55
N LYS A 140 -0.37 -26.82 6.94
CA LYS A 140 -1.20 -26.68 8.13
C LYS A 140 -2.29 -25.63 7.84
N PRO A 141 -3.36 -26.01 7.12
CA PRO A 141 -4.35 -25.05 6.66
C PRO A 141 -5.24 -24.54 7.78
N GLU A 142 -5.49 -25.30 8.86
CA GLU A 142 -6.51 -24.91 9.84
C GLU A 142 -5.96 -24.26 11.13
N PRO A 143 -6.54 -23.11 11.57
CA PRO A 143 -7.50 -22.27 10.85
C PRO A 143 -6.85 -21.45 9.74
N TYR A 144 -7.45 -21.41 8.54
CA TYR A 144 -6.81 -20.75 7.39
C TYR A 144 -6.97 -19.24 7.40
N ARG A 145 -8.19 -18.76 7.71
CA ARG A 145 -8.44 -17.33 7.86
C ARG A 145 -7.99 -16.86 9.22
N HIS A 146 -7.17 -15.82 9.21
CA HIS A 146 -6.86 -15.07 10.42
C HIS A 146 -7.96 -14.05 10.69
N HIS A 147 -8.55 -14.11 11.88
CA HIS A 147 -9.43 -13.07 12.38
C HIS A 147 -8.61 -12.09 13.23
N TRP A 148 -8.56 -10.82 12.81
CA TRP A 148 -7.92 -9.77 13.57
C TRP A 148 -8.97 -8.98 14.37
N THR A 149 -8.71 -8.73 15.65
CA THR A 149 -9.48 -7.85 16.52
C THR A 149 -8.54 -6.78 17.08
N PRO A 150 -8.88 -5.49 17.01
CA PRO A 150 -8.03 -4.39 17.51
C PRO A 150 -7.67 -4.50 18.98
#